data_AF-A0A6C0RG41-F1
#
_entry.id   AF-A0A6C0RG41-F1
#
_cell.length_a   1.000
_cell.length_b   1.000
_cell.length_c   1.000
_cell.angle_alpha   90.00
_cell.angle_beta   90.00
_cell.angle_gamma   90.00
#
_symmetry.space_group_name_H-M   'P 1'
#
loop_
_entity.id
_entity.type
_entity.pdbx_description
1 polymer ?
#
loop_
_entity_poly.entity_id
_entity_poly.type
_entity_poly.pdbx_seq_one_letter_code
_entity_poly.pdbx_strand_id
1 'polypeptide(L)'
;MKFNKLEIEEEGSWFQRQFRKPHTRKTVRYILIGALAGFLFYYLTEGMHLNTLPRNEVVESIIIGAFLGFFITNSPCARGRC
;
A
#
# COMPACT_ATOMS: atom_id res chain seq x y z
N MET A 1 12.83 38.71 16.17
CA MET A 1 11.94 37.54 16.30
C MET A 1 12.81 36.29 16.24
N LYS A 2 12.87 35.50 17.32
CA LYS A 2 13.50 34.16 17.28
C LYS A 2 12.41 33.19 16.83
N PHE A 3 12.49 32.71 15.60
CA PHE A 3 11.63 31.62 15.13
C PHE A 3 12.01 30.38 15.95
N ASN A 4 11.12 29.95 16.84
CA ASN A 4 11.17 28.59 17.35
C ASN A 4 11.09 27.68 16.12
N LYS A 5 12.12 26.85 15.90
CA LYS A 5 12.07 25.79 14.89
C LYS A 5 10.81 24.99 15.18
N LEU A 6 9.79 25.18 14.36
CA LEU A 6 8.52 24.49 14.53
C LEU A 6 8.80 22.99 14.54
N GLU A 7 8.01 22.27 15.32
CA GLU A 7 7.95 20.83 15.54
C GLU A 7 7.64 20.01 14.25
N ILE A 8 8.06 20.49 13.08
CA ILE A 8 7.64 20.04 11.74
C ILE A 8 8.58 18.97 11.15
N GLU A 9 9.80 18.82 11.67
CA GLU A 9 10.68 17.74 11.25
C GLU A 9 10.62 16.59 12.25
N GLU A 10 9.72 15.63 12.02
CA GLU A 10 9.73 14.33 12.71
C GLU A 10 11.14 13.70 12.59
N GLU A 11 11.96 13.66 13.62
CA GLU A 11 13.33 13.09 13.52
C GLU A 11 13.28 11.63 13.02
N GLY A 12 13.95 11.36 11.88
CA GLY A 12 14.01 10.04 11.25
C GLY A 12 14.16 10.06 9.72
N SER A 13 14.53 8.90 9.16
CA SER A 13 14.62 8.68 7.70
C SER A 13 13.27 8.94 7.02
N TRP A 14 13.27 9.45 5.78
CA TRP A 14 12.06 9.72 4.98
C TRP A 14 11.11 8.50 4.93
N PHE A 15 11.66 7.28 4.90
CA PHE A 15 10.89 6.04 4.98
C PHE A 15 10.19 5.87 6.34
N GLN A 16 10.88 6.12 7.45
CA GLN A 16 10.31 6.01 8.80
C GLN A 16 9.17 7.01 9.00
N ARG A 17 9.30 8.23 8.47
CA ARG A 17 8.23 9.25 8.48
C ARG A 17 7.01 8.76 7.71
N GLN A 18 7.20 8.16 6.53
CA GLN A 18 6.07 7.71 5.72
C GLN A 18 5.29 6.55 6.38
N PHE A 19 5.99 5.58 6.99
CA PHE A 19 5.36 4.44 7.66
C PHE A 19 4.72 4.77 9.02
N ARG A 20 5.16 5.84 9.71
CA ARG A 20 4.56 6.29 10.98
C ARG A 20 3.17 6.89 10.81
N LYS A 21 2.85 7.44 9.62
CA LYS A 21 1.54 8.05 9.38
C LYS A 21 0.42 7.01 9.53
N PRO A 22 -0.67 7.33 10.25
CA PRO A 22 -1.76 6.38 10.51
C PRO A 22 -2.43 5.88 9.22
N HIS A 23 -2.49 6.74 8.21
CA HIS A 23 -3.03 6.41 6.89
C HIS A 23 -2.20 5.32 6.19
N THR A 24 -0.87 5.50 6.13
CA THR A 24 0.04 4.52 5.52
C THR A 24 -0.05 3.18 6.22
N ARG A 25 -0.16 3.18 7.56
CA ARG A 25 -0.33 1.97 8.38
C ARG A 25 -1.66 1.26 8.11
N LYS A 26 -2.73 2.01 7.78
CA LYS A 26 -4.02 1.47 7.38
C LYS A 26 -3.94 0.87 5.97
N THR A 27 -3.31 1.58 5.04
CA THR A 27 -3.08 1.13 3.65
C THR A 27 -2.27 -0.18 3.62
N VAL A 28 -1.17 -0.26 4.35
CA VAL A 28 -0.34 -1.49 4.44
C VAL A 28 -1.14 -2.68 4.97
N ARG A 29 -1.99 -2.48 5.98
CA ARG A 29 -2.86 -3.55 6.49
C ARG A 29 -3.85 -4.05 5.44
N TYR A 30 -4.51 -3.16 4.70
CA TYR A 30 -5.44 -3.59 3.65
C TYR A 30 -4.73 -4.26 2.48
N ILE A 31 -3.53 -3.81 2.11
CA ILE A 31 -2.70 -4.50 1.11
C ILE A 31 -2.38 -5.91 1.56
N LEU A 32 -1.97 -6.11 2.82
CA LEU A 32 -1.68 -7.45 3.36
C LEU A 32 -2.92 -8.35 3.39
N ILE A 33 -4.07 -7.82 3.80
CA ILE A 33 -5.33 -8.58 3.82
C ILE A 33 -5.74 -8.98 2.41
N GLY A 34 -5.69 -8.05 1.44
CA GLY A 34 -6.01 -8.33 0.05
C GLY A 34 -5.04 -9.34 -0.58
N ALA A 35 -3.75 -9.23 -0.29
CA ALA A 35 -2.73 -10.17 -0.76
C ALA A 35 -2.95 -11.57 -0.20
N LEU A 36 -3.23 -11.71 1.10
CA LEU A 36 -3.52 -13.00 1.73
C LEU A 36 -4.81 -13.62 1.17
N ALA A 37 -5.86 -12.82 1.02
CA ALA A 37 -7.13 -13.29 0.48
C ALA A 37 -7.00 -13.73 -0.99
N GLY A 38 -6.31 -12.94 -1.82
CA GLY A 38 -6.04 -13.28 -3.22
C GLY A 38 -5.17 -14.53 -3.35
N PHE A 39 -4.13 -14.66 -2.52
CA PHE A 39 -3.29 -15.86 -2.47
C PHE A 39 -4.08 -17.10 -2.07
N LEU A 40 -4.89 -17.02 -1.01
CA LEU A 40 -5.75 -18.12 -0.57
C LEU A 40 -6.76 -18.51 -1.65
N PHE A 41 -7.39 -17.53 -2.29
CA PHE A 41 -8.31 -17.77 -3.39
C PHE A 41 -7.62 -18.50 -4.54
N TYR A 42 -6.50 -17.96 -5.02
CA TYR A 42 -5.71 -18.56 -6.10
C TYR A 42 -5.25 -19.98 -5.78
N TYR A 43 -4.75 -20.20 -4.55
CA TYR A 43 -4.30 -21.50 -4.07
C TYR A 43 -5.42 -22.55 -4.10
N LEU A 44 -6.64 -22.16 -3.74
CA LEU A 44 -7.81 -23.04 -3.72
C LEU A 44 -8.41 -23.28 -5.12
N THR A 45 -8.34 -22.30 -6.03
CA THR A 45 -8.96 -22.39 -7.35
C THR A 45 -8.05 -22.96 -8.44
N GLU A 46 -6.77 -22.58 -8.46
CA GLU A 46 -5.84 -22.93 -9.55
C GLU A 46 -4.87 -24.07 -9.20
N GLY A 47 -5.03 -24.69 -8.02
CA GLY A 47 -4.39 -25.98 -7.70
C GLY A 47 -2.87 -25.96 -7.83
N MET A 48 -2.16 -25.30 -6.90
CA MET A 48 -0.71 -25.41 -6.69
C MET A 48 0.23 -25.23 -7.92
N HIS A 49 -0.24 -24.77 -9.07
CA HIS A 49 0.60 -24.47 -10.23
C HIS A 49 1.26 -23.08 -10.10
N LEU A 50 1.87 -22.81 -8.94
CA LEU A 50 2.65 -21.58 -8.72
C LEU A 50 3.90 -21.49 -9.63
N ASN A 51 4.31 -22.62 -10.21
CA ASN A 51 5.45 -22.72 -11.11
C ASN A 51 5.17 -22.19 -12.53
N THR A 52 3.89 -22.00 -12.89
CA THR A 52 3.52 -21.51 -14.22
C THR A 52 3.22 -20.02 -14.26
N LEU A 53 3.22 -19.30 -13.12
CA LEU A 53 3.01 -17.85 -13.15
C LEU A 53 4.19 -17.17 -13.86
N PRO A 54 3.97 -16.59 -15.05
CA PRO A 54 5.02 -15.83 -15.71
C PRO A 54 5.26 -14.55 -14.91
N ARG A 55 6.54 -14.29 -14.57
CA ARG A 55 6.94 -13.11 -13.76
C ARG A 55 6.39 -11.80 -14.30
N ASN A 56 6.23 -11.70 -15.62
CA ASN A 56 5.76 -10.49 -16.29
C ASN A 56 4.31 -10.15 -15.91
N GLU A 57 3.42 -11.15 -15.87
CA GLU A 57 2.00 -10.95 -15.50
C GLU A 57 1.86 -10.60 -14.01
N VAL A 58 2.72 -11.18 -13.17
CA VAL A 58 2.77 -10.84 -11.74
C VAL A 58 3.18 -9.39 -11.53
N VAL A 59 4.24 -8.93 -12.22
CA VAL A 59 4.71 -7.54 -12.13
C VAL A 59 3.65 -6.56 -12.65
N GLU A 60 3.00 -6.87 -13.78
CA GLU A 60 1.94 -6.04 -14.32
C GLU A 60 0.75 -5.92 -13.35
N SER A 61 0.31 -7.05 -12.79
CA SER A 61 -0.76 -7.10 -11.80
C SER A 61 -0.43 -6.31 -10.53
N ILE A 62 0.82 -6.38 -10.06
CA ILE A 62 1.30 -5.59 -8.92
C ILE A 62 1.27 -4.10 -9.26
N ILE A 63 1.73 -3.69 -10.44
CA ILE A 63 1.77 -2.28 -10.86
C ILE A 63 0.34 -1.72 -10.95
N ILE A 64 -0.56 -2.43 -11.64
CA ILE A 64 -1.96 -2.01 -11.79
C ILE A 64 -2.64 -1.95 -10.42
N GLY A 65 -2.48 -2.99 -9.59
CA GLY A 65 -3.04 -3.03 -8.25
C GLY A 65 -2.51 -1.90 -7.36
N ALA A 66 -1.21 -1.61 -7.42
CA ALA A 66 -0.59 -0.52 -6.67
C ALA A 66 -1.09 0.85 -7.15
N PHE A 67 -1.24 1.05 -8.47
CA PHE A 67 -1.77 2.29 -9.04
C PHE A 67 -3.21 2.53 -8.60
N LEU A 68 -4.08 1.54 -8.73
CA LEU A 68 -5.48 1.62 -8.31
C LEU A 68 -5.61 1.84 -6.80
N GLY A 69 -4.85 1.08 -6.01
CA GLY A 69 -4.82 1.23 -4.56
C GLY A 69 -4.34 2.61 -4.12
N PHE A 70 -3.29 3.14 -4.76
CA PHE A 70 -2.80 4.49 -4.51
C PHE A 70 -3.86 5.55 -4.85
N PHE A 71 -4.51 5.42 -6.01
CA PHE A 71 -5.55 6.36 -6.45
C PHE A 71 -6.75 6.39 -5.50
N ILE A 72 -7.26 5.21 -5.12
CA ILE A 72 -8.38 5.08 -4.17
C ILE A 72 -8.00 5.71 -2.82
N THR A 73 -6.82 5.38 -2.27
CA THR A 73 -6.39 5.84 -0.94
C THR A 73 -5.92 7.30 -0.89
N ASN A 74 -5.54 7.89 -2.03
CA ASN A 74 -5.16 9.32 -2.12
C ASN A 74 -6.25 10.19 -2.74
N SER A 75 -7.41 9.63 -3.06
CA SER A 75 -8.57 10.40 -3.54
C SER A 75 -9.04 11.43 -2.50
N PRO A 76 -9.66 12.55 -2.91
CA PRO A 76 -10.25 13.54 -2.00
C PRO A 76 -11.29 12.90 -1.07
N CYS A 77 -12.03 11.91 -1.59
CA CYS A 77 -13.05 11.18 -0.85
C CYS A 77 -12.49 10.28 0.25
N ALA A 78 -11.37 9.61 0.03
CA ALA A 78 -10.71 8.83 1.08
C ALA A 78 -10.19 9.71 2.24
N ARG A 79 -10.14 11.04 2.06
CA ARG A 79 -9.77 12.02 3.08
C ARG A 79 -10.96 12.74 3.72
N GLY A 80 -12.20 12.30 3.47
CA GLY A 80 -13.41 12.93 4.02
C GLY A 80 -13.61 14.36 3.54
N ARG A 81 -13.17 14.67 2.31
CA ARG A 81 -13.37 15.96 1.65
C ARG A 81 -14.29 15.88 0.44
N CYS A 82 -15.06 14.80 0.35
CA CYS A 82 -16.40 14.84 -0.19
C CYS A 82 -17.37 14.90 1.00
#